data_AF-A0A5N3UTM2-F1
#
_entry.id   AF-A0A5N3UTM2-F1
#
_cell.length_a   1.000
_cell.length_b   1.000
_cell.length_c   1.000
_cell.angle_alpha   90.00
_cell.angle_beta   90.00
_cell.angle_gamma   90.00
#
_symmetry.space_group_name_H-M   'P 1'
#
loop_
_entity.id
_entity.type
_entity.pdbx_description
1 polymer ?
#
loop_
_entity_poly.entity_id
_entity_poly.type
_entity_poly.pdbx_seq_one_letter_code
_entity_poly.pdbx_strand_id
1 'polypeptide(L)'
;MQGACVLLLLGLRLQFSLSLVPVEEEDPAFWNRQAAQALDVAKKLQPIQTAAKNVILFLGDGMGVSTVTATRILKGQMDGKPGPETPLAMDQFPYVALSKTYNVDRDVPDSAGTTTAYLCGVKTRMKVIGVSAAALFNQCNTTRGNEVTSVMNRAKKAGKSVGVVTTTTVQHASPAGAYAHVVNRDWYSDAQMPDQAKKEGCQDIATQMVYNMDIDVILGGGRRYMFPERTPDPEYPENGRQNGVRKDKRNLVQEWQAKHQ
;
A
#
# COMPACT_ATOMS: atom_id res chain seq x y z
N MET A 1 -62.60 35.08 -0.53
CA MET A 1 -61.22 35.12 -0.01
C MET A 1 -60.42 34.06 -0.73
N GLN A 2 -59.62 34.47 -1.72
CA GLN A 2 -58.85 33.60 -2.60
C GLN A 2 -57.61 33.08 -1.87
N GLY A 3 -57.40 31.76 -1.91
CA GLY A 3 -56.20 31.11 -1.37
C GLY A 3 -55.01 31.30 -2.30
N ALA A 4 -53.92 31.86 -1.77
CA ALA A 4 -52.65 31.99 -2.47
C ALA A 4 -51.92 30.64 -2.49
N CYS A 5 -51.70 30.11 -3.68
CA CYS A 5 -50.89 28.93 -3.93
C CYS A 5 -49.42 29.38 -4.03
N VAL A 6 -48.61 29.07 -3.01
CA VAL A 6 -47.17 29.36 -3.01
C VAL A 6 -46.45 28.26 -3.78
N LEU A 7 -46.05 28.55 -5.02
CA LEU A 7 -45.16 27.71 -5.81
C LEU A 7 -43.74 27.80 -5.25
N LEU A 8 -43.28 26.74 -4.59
CA LEU A 8 -41.88 26.55 -4.21
C LEU A 8 -41.08 26.19 -5.47
N LEU A 9 -40.41 27.17 -6.06
CA LEU A 9 -39.40 26.95 -7.10
C LEU A 9 -38.13 26.39 -6.44
N LEU A 10 -37.99 25.07 -6.43
CA LEU A 10 -36.70 24.42 -6.22
C LEU A 10 -35.78 24.79 -7.39
N GLY A 11 -34.99 25.84 -7.21
CA GLY A 11 -33.91 26.19 -8.12
C GLY A 11 -32.87 25.06 -8.11
N LEU A 12 -32.99 24.13 -9.06
CA LEU A 12 -31.87 23.30 -9.48
C LEU A 12 -30.79 24.27 -9.96
N ARG A 13 -29.78 24.54 -9.12
CA ARG A 13 -28.55 25.18 -9.58
C ARG A 13 -27.84 24.16 -10.47
N LEU A 14 -28.17 24.17 -11.76
CA LEU A 14 -27.25 23.72 -12.78
C LEU A 14 -25.98 24.58 -12.64
N GLN A 15 -25.00 24.07 -11.90
CA GLN A 15 -23.64 24.55 -12.04
C GLN A 15 -23.20 24.14 -13.44
N PHE A 16 -23.39 25.04 -14.40
CA PHE A 16 -22.68 24.96 -15.66
C PHE A 16 -21.18 24.96 -15.30
N SER A 17 -20.53 23.81 -15.49
CA SER A 17 -19.08 23.72 -15.53
C SER A 17 -18.60 24.38 -16.82
N LEU A 18 -18.68 25.72 -16.87
CA LEU A 18 -17.93 26.49 -17.84
C LEU A 18 -16.45 26.20 -17.57
N SER A 19 -15.76 25.62 -18.54
CA SER A 19 -14.30 25.55 -18.56
C SER A 19 -13.76 26.97 -18.66
N LEU A 20 -13.75 27.68 -17.53
CA LEU A 20 -13.13 28.99 -17.39
C LEU A 20 -11.62 28.79 -17.43
N VAL A 21 -11.01 29.21 -18.54
CA VAL A 21 -9.57 29.44 -18.61
C VAL A 21 -9.29 30.61 -17.66
N PRO A 22 -8.41 30.46 -16.65
CA PRO A 22 -7.99 31.59 -15.84
C PRO A 22 -7.41 32.69 -16.74
N VAL A 23 -7.80 33.95 -16.53
CA VAL A 23 -7.43 35.08 -17.41
C VAL A 23 -5.91 35.21 -17.54
N GLU A 24 -5.17 34.87 -16.49
CA GLU A 24 -3.71 34.84 -16.48
C GLU A 24 -3.10 33.82 -17.44
N GLU A 25 -3.79 32.70 -17.71
CA GLU A 25 -3.31 31.64 -18.61
C GLU A 25 -3.50 31.98 -20.09
N GLU A 26 -4.31 33.01 -20.40
CA GLU A 26 -4.47 33.53 -21.77
C GLU A 26 -3.22 34.27 -22.26
N ASP A 27 -2.39 34.81 -21.36
CA ASP A 27 -1.14 35.51 -21.67
C ASP A 27 0.03 34.52 -21.85
N PRO A 28 0.66 34.42 -23.04
CA PRO A 28 1.84 33.57 -23.25
C PRO A 28 2.99 33.83 -22.27
N ALA A 29 3.10 35.04 -21.72
CA ALA A 29 4.13 35.36 -20.74
C ALA A 29 3.94 34.57 -19.42
N PHE A 30 2.73 34.15 -19.07
CA PHE A 30 2.49 33.24 -17.94
C PHE A 30 3.25 31.93 -18.11
N TRP A 31 3.03 31.26 -19.24
CA TRP A 31 3.66 29.97 -19.56
C TRP A 31 5.19 30.11 -19.68
N ASN A 32 5.67 31.17 -20.32
CA ASN A 32 7.11 31.44 -20.45
C ASN A 32 7.78 31.66 -19.08
N ARG A 33 7.13 32.37 -18.16
CA ARG A 33 7.64 32.55 -16.79
C ARG A 33 7.68 31.23 -16.03
N GLN A 34 6.63 30.42 -16.12
CA GLN A 34 6.57 29.11 -15.46
C GLN A 34 7.66 28.17 -15.99
N ALA A 35 7.86 28.12 -17.31
CA ALA A 35 8.90 27.32 -17.94
C ALA A 35 10.31 27.78 -17.56
N ALA A 36 10.56 29.11 -17.55
CA ALA A 36 11.84 29.66 -17.12
C ALA A 36 12.18 29.27 -15.66
N GLN A 37 11.20 29.36 -14.77
CA GLN A 37 11.35 28.93 -13.37
C GLN A 37 11.65 27.43 -13.26
N ALA A 38 10.93 26.59 -14.02
CA ALA A 38 11.17 25.15 -14.03
C ALA A 38 12.59 24.79 -14.52
N LEU A 39 13.09 25.48 -15.55
CA LEU A 39 14.47 25.34 -16.03
C LEU A 39 15.49 25.78 -14.97
N ASP A 40 15.24 26.87 -14.26
CA ASP A 40 16.12 27.34 -13.19
C ASP A 40 16.19 26.35 -12.03
N VAL A 41 15.07 25.71 -11.68
CA VAL A 41 15.04 24.62 -10.69
C VAL A 41 15.82 23.42 -11.20
N ALA A 42 15.58 22.98 -12.44
CA ALA A 42 16.25 21.82 -13.03
C ALA A 42 17.77 21.99 -13.13
N LYS A 43 18.26 23.18 -13.50
CA LYS A 43 19.70 23.49 -13.57
C LYS A 43 20.39 23.43 -12.21
N LYS A 44 19.66 23.72 -11.13
CA LYS A 44 20.18 23.71 -9.75
C LYS A 44 20.14 22.34 -9.11
N LEU A 45 19.47 21.36 -9.70
CA LEU A 45 19.38 20.01 -9.17
C LEU A 45 20.76 19.35 -9.17
N GLN A 46 21.22 18.93 -8.00
CA GLN A 46 22.50 18.23 -7.81
C GLN A 46 22.26 16.87 -7.15
N PRO A 47 23.05 15.84 -7.52
CA PRO A 47 22.95 14.54 -6.87
C PRO A 47 23.44 14.62 -5.42
N ILE A 48 22.73 13.95 -4.52
CA ILE A 48 23.17 13.78 -3.13
C ILE A 48 24.16 12.61 -3.11
N GLN A 49 25.45 12.91 -2.93
CA GLN A 49 26.55 11.92 -2.97
C GLN A 49 26.83 11.25 -1.62
N THR A 50 25.85 11.20 -0.73
CA THR A 50 25.97 10.59 0.61
C THR A 50 25.01 9.41 0.75
N ALA A 51 25.35 8.48 1.65
CA ALA A 51 24.47 7.37 1.95
C ALA A 51 23.21 7.84 2.70
N ALA A 52 22.07 7.25 2.37
CA ALA A 52 20.81 7.55 3.04
C ALA A 52 20.79 6.96 4.46
N LYS A 53 20.57 7.80 5.48
CA LYS A 53 20.33 7.34 6.86
C LYS A 53 18.99 6.61 6.97
N ASN A 54 17.95 7.15 6.31
CA ASN A 54 16.57 6.70 6.34
C ASN A 54 16.09 6.39 4.93
N VAL A 55 15.26 5.35 4.78
CA VAL A 55 14.61 4.99 3.52
C VAL A 55 13.11 4.91 3.76
N ILE A 56 12.33 5.64 2.97
CA ILE A 56 10.87 5.66 3.04
C ILE A 56 10.34 5.32 1.65
N LEU A 57 9.46 4.32 1.59
CA LEU A 57 8.75 3.96 0.36
C LEU A 57 7.25 4.19 0.56
N PHE A 58 6.69 5.15 -0.17
CA PHE A 58 5.25 5.33 -0.28
C PHE A 58 4.73 4.48 -1.43
N LEU A 59 3.81 3.56 -1.13
CA LEU A 59 3.22 2.66 -2.12
C LEU A 59 1.73 2.95 -2.26
N GLY A 60 1.33 3.54 -3.39
CA GLY A 60 -0.08 3.66 -3.77
C GLY A 60 -0.55 2.39 -4.49
N ASP A 61 -1.23 1.50 -3.78
CA ASP A 61 -1.72 0.23 -4.35
C ASP A 61 -2.78 0.51 -5.43
N GLY A 62 -2.51 0.08 -6.67
CA GLY A 62 -3.35 0.41 -7.83
C GLY A 62 -3.25 1.85 -8.35
N MET A 63 -2.31 2.66 -7.85
CA MET A 63 -2.18 4.08 -8.21
C MET A 63 -1.38 4.27 -9.51
N GLY A 64 -1.99 3.91 -10.65
CA GLY A 64 -1.42 4.15 -11.99
C GLY A 64 -1.40 5.64 -12.38
N VAL A 65 -0.78 5.95 -13.52
CA VAL A 65 -0.66 7.35 -14.03
C VAL A 65 -2.02 8.04 -14.17
N SER A 66 -3.03 7.31 -14.64
CA SER A 66 -4.40 7.83 -14.75
C SER A 66 -4.99 8.18 -13.38
N THR A 67 -4.80 7.32 -12.37
CA THR A 67 -5.22 7.58 -10.99
C THR A 67 -4.52 8.81 -10.44
N VAL A 68 -3.20 8.95 -10.64
CA VAL A 68 -2.44 10.13 -10.20
C VAL A 68 -3.03 11.41 -10.76
N THR A 69 -3.29 11.48 -12.07
CA THR A 69 -3.86 12.68 -12.70
C THR A 69 -5.30 12.95 -12.27
N ALA A 70 -6.14 11.92 -12.13
CA ALA A 70 -7.50 12.09 -11.61
C ALA A 70 -7.49 12.63 -10.17
N THR A 71 -6.60 12.11 -9.31
CA THR A 71 -6.41 12.58 -7.94
C THR A 71 -5.88 14.02 -7.89
N ARG A 72 -4.97 14.39 -8.81
CA ARG A 72 -4.48 15.78 -8.93
C ARG A 72 -5.62 16.76 -9.16
N ILE A 73 -6.47 16.47 -10.16
CA ILE A 73 -7.63 17.31 -10.50
C ILE A 73 -8.58 17.41 -9.30
N LEU A 74 -8.95 16.26 -8.72
CA LEU A 74 -9.85 16.24 -7.57
C LEU A 74 -9.30 17.05 -6.40
N LYS A 75 -8.01 16.88 -6.06
CA LYS A 75 -7.39 17.61 -4.96
C LYS A 75 -7.38 19.12 -5.20
N GLY A 76 -7.01 19.56 -6.39
CA GLY A 76 -7.04 20.99 -6.74
C GLY A 76 -8.45 21.57 -6.63
N GLN A 77 -9.47 20.85 -7.08
CA GLN A 77 -10.87 21.27 -6.96
C GLN A 77 -11.35 21.34 -5.50
N MET A 78 -10.94 20.40 -4.65
CA MET A 78 -11.21 20.46 -3.22
C MET A 78 -10.55 21.67 -2.53
N ASP A 79 -9.42 22.12 -3.08
CA ASP A 79 -8.69 23.31 -2.63
C ASP A 79 -9.21 24.60 -3.30
N GLY A 80 -10.34 24.55 -4.03
CA GLY A 80 -10.98 25.70 -4.67
C GLY A 80 -10.29 26.18 -5.95
N LYS A 81 -9.42 25.36 -6.54
CA LYS A 81 -8.69 25.65 -7.79
C LYS A 81 -9.29 24.88 -8.98
N PRO A 82 -8.96 25.23 -10.24
CA PRO A 82 -9.48 24.51 -11.41
C PRO A 82 -9.15 23.00 -11.41
N GLY A 83 -8.00 22.61 -10.85
CA GLY A 83 -7.66 21.21 -10.62
C GLY A 83 -6.30 20.80 -11.19
N PRO A 84 -6.19 20.64 -12.53
CA PRO A 84 -5.05 19.98 -13.16
C PRO A 84 -3.70 20.70 -12.96
N GLU A 85 -3.72 22.02 -12.77
CA GLU A 85 -2.56 22.87 -12.51
C GLU A 85 -1.99 22.73 -11.09
N THR A 86 -2.76 22.16 -10.17
CA THR A 86 -2.39 22.07 -8.76
C THR A 86 -1.53 20.84 -8.49
N PRO A 87 -0.22 20.97 -8.17
CA PRO A 87 0.64 19.82 -7.98
C PRO A 87 0.28 19.03 -6.71
N LEU A 88 0.28 17.70 -6.82
CA LEU A 88 0.33 16.81 -5.67
C LEU A 88 1.69 16.93 -4.98
N ALA A 89 1.76 16.49 -3.71
CA ALA A 89 3.05 16.41 -3.01
C ALA A 89 4.05 15.50 -3.76
N MET A 90 3.57 14.42 -4.38
CA MET A 90 4.41 13.51 -5.19
C MET A 90 4.90 14.14 -6.50
N ASP A 91 4.20 15.15 -7.03
CA ASP A 91 4.61 15.83 -8.27
C ASP A 91 5.85 16.72 -8.06
N GLN A 92 6.18 17.01 -6.80
CA GLN A 92 7.35 17.81 -6.42
C GLN A 92 8.62 16.97 -6.31
N PHE A 93 8.54 15.64 -6.48
CA PHE A 93 9.73 14.78 -6.45
C PHE A 93 10.60 15.05 -7.69
N PRO A 94 11.91 15.30 -7.54
CA PRO A 94 12.76 15.77 -8.63
C PRO A 94 13.17 14.67 -9.64
N TYR A 95 12.98 13.40 -9.28
CA TYR A 95 13.35 12.25 -10.10
C TYR A 95 12.12 11.37 -10.37
N VAL A 96 11.88 11.09 -11.65
CA VAL A 96 10.74 10.29 -12.11
C VAL A 96 11.27 9.18 -13.02
N ALA A 97 10.71 7.98 -12.87
CA ALA A 97 10.97 6.84 -13.72
C ALA A 97 9.68 6.05 -13.98
N LEU A 98 9.63 5.34 -15.10
CA LEU A 98 8.58 4.36 -15.36
C LEU A 98 9.04 2.97 -14.87
N SER A 99 8.12 2.24 -14.22
CA SER A 99 8.38 0.91 -13.70
C SER A 99 7.60 -0.14 -14.50
N LYS A 100 8.30 -1.20 -14.98
CA LYS A 100 7.68 -2.33 -15.68
C LYS A 100 7.19 -3.37 -14.67
N THR A 101 5.88 -3.49 -14.49
CA THR A 101 5.28 -4.16 -13.32
C THR A 101 4.97 -5.65 -13.49
N TYR A 102 5.10 -6.22 -14.70
CA TYR A 102 4.78 -7.63 -14.98
C TYR A 102 5.36 -8.60 -13.94
N ASN A 103 4.60 -9.62 -13.55
CA ASN A 103 5.10 -10.78 -12.79
C ASN A 103 5.74 -11.77 -13.76
N VAL A 104 6.56 -12.69 -13.27
CA VAL A 104 7.29 -13.63 -14.13
C VAL A 104 6.34 -14.49 -14.98
N ASP A 105 5.15 -14.78 -14.47
CA ASP A 105 4.14 -15.62 -15.11
C ASP A 105 2.90 -14.86 -15.63
N ARG A 106 2.83 -13.54 -15.44
CA ARG A 106 1.67 -12.71 -15.82
C ARG A 106 2.07 -11.28 -16.21
N ASP A 107 1.57 -10.84 -17.37
CA ASP A 107 1.79 -9.47 -17.86
C ASP A 107 1.09 -8.42 -16.99
N VAL A 108 -0.17 -8.71 -16.62
CA VAL A 108 -0.93 -7.93 -15.64
C VAL A 108 -0.72 -8.57 -14.26
N PRO A 109 0.05 -7.93 -13.36
CA PRO A 109 0.47 -8.54 -12.12
C PRO A 109 -0.59 -8.42 -11.01
N ASP A 110 -0.32 -9.04 -9.86
CA ASP A 110 -1.02 -8.74 -8.61
C ASP A 110 -0.12 -8.04 -7.58
N SER A 111 -0.71 -7.62 -6.45
CA SER A 111 0.03 -6.98 -5.35
C SER A 111 1.10 -7.89 -4.73
N ALA A 112 0.91 -9.21 -4.71
CA ALA A 112 1.85 -10.16 -4.10
C ALA A 112 3.15 -10.30 -4.92
N GLY A 113 3.02 -10.56 -6.22
CA GLY A 113 4.19 -10.66 -7.09
C GLY A 113 4.96 -9.33 -7.18
N THR A 114 4.24 -8.20 -7.23
CA THR A 114 4.87 -6.87 -7.30
C THR A 114 5.58 -6.47 -6.01
N THR A 115 5.03 -6.78 -4.82
CA THR A 115 5.70 -6.44 -3.56
C THR A 115 7.05 -7.13 -3.41
N THR A 116 7.16 -8.37 -3.87
CA THR A 116 8.44 -9.09 -3.88
C THR A 116 9.46 -8.38 -4.78
N ALA A 117 9.02 -7.81 -5.91
CA ALA A 117 9.89 -7.05 -6.79
C ALA A 117 10.41 -5.76 -6.13
N TYR A 118 9.53 -4.90 -5.61
CA TYR A 118 9.96 -3.58 -5.09
C TYR A 118 10.49 -3.62 -3.64
N LEU A 119 10.14 -4.63 -2.82
CA LEU A 119 10.69 -4.78 -1.47
C LEU A 119 11.86 -5.75 -1.38
N CYS A 120 11.92 -6.80 -2.20
CA CYS A 120 13.02 -7.78 -2.16
C CYS A 120 14.03 -7.60 -3.30
N GLY A 121 13.65 -6.96 -4.41
CA GLY A 121 14.51 -6.79 -5.59
C GLY A 121 14.50 -8.00 -6.52
N VAL A 122 13.52 -8.90 -6.40
CA VAL A 122 13.40 -10.12 -7.21
C VAL A 122 11.97 -10.23 -7.72
N LYS A 123 11.78 -10.37 -9.04
CA LYS A 123 10.45 -10.66 -9.61
C LYS A 123 10.05 -12.10 -9.31
N THR A 124 8.76 -12.30 -9.07
CA THR A 124 8.19 -13.62 -8.78
C THR A 124 6.86 -13.83 -9.51
N ARG A 125 6.18 -14.93 -9.20
CA ARG A 125 4.88 -15.30 -9.76
C ARG A 125 3.74 -14.53 -9.10
N MET A 126 2.58 -14.52 -9.75
CA MET A 126 1.35 -13.99 -9.19
C MET A 126 0.97 -14.73 -7.89
N LYS A 127 0.40 -14.01 -6.92
CA LYS A 127 -0.13 -14.53 -5.62
C LYS A 127 0.87 -15.12 -4.63
N VAL A 128 2.18 -15.10 -4.91
CA VAL A 128 3.23 -15.49 -3.97
C VAL A 128 3.98 -14.25 -3.46
N ILE A 129 4.48 -14.30 -2.21
CA ILE A 129 5.07 -13.15 -1.52
C ILE A 129 6.43 -13.57 -0.97
N GLY A 130 7.47 -12.76 -1.21
CA GLY A 130 8.77 -12.94 -0.60
C GLY A 130 9.50 -14.21 -1.02
N VAL A 131 9.09 -14.86 -2.11
CA VAL A 131 9.72 -16.05 -2.67
C VAL A 131 10.07 -15.84 -4.14
N SER A 132 11.09 -16.51 -4.65
CA SER A 132 11.51 -16.47 -6.04
C SER A 132 10.47 -17.11 -6.96
N ALA A 133 10.60 -16.91 -8.28
CA ALA A 133 9.70 -17.50 -9.27
C ALA A 133 9.80 -19.03 -9.40
N ALA A 134 10.73 -19.68 -8.68
CA ALA A 134 10.78 -21.13 -8.58
C ALA A 134 9.72 -21.69 -7.62
N ALA A 135 9.23 -20.88 -6.68
CA ALA A 135 8.11 -21.25 -5.83
C ALA A 135 6.79 -21.22 -6.62
N LEU A 136 5.90 -22.18 -6.34
CA LEU A 136 4.63 -22.36 -7.05
C LEU A 136 3.46 -21.95 -6.16
N PHE A 137 2.51 -21.21 -6.75
CA PHE A 137 1.31 -20.76 -6.05
C PHE A 137 0.59 -21.94 -5.38
N ASN A 138 0.29 -21.77 -4.09
CA ASN A 138 -0.42 -22.72 -3.24
C ASN A 138 0.28 -24.09 -3.04
N GLN A 139 1.58 -24.20 -3.31
CA GLN A 139 2.37 -25.42 -3.08
C GLN A 139 3.45 -25.20 -2.01
N CYS A 140 3.11 -25.51 -0.75
CA CYS A 140 3.96 -25.17 0.40
C CYS A 140 5.37 -25.78 0.29
N ASN A 141 5.47 -27.04 -0.12
CA ASN A 141 6.74 -27.73 -0.39
C ASN A 141 7.71 -27.01 -1.36
N THR A 142 7.25 -26.04 -2.15
CA THR A 142 8.11 -25.23 -3.05
C THR A 142 8.63 -23.94 -2.41
N THR A 143 8.29 -23.66 -1.15
CA THR A 143 8.70 -22.43 -0.45
C THR A 143 10.18 -22.45 -0.08
N ARG A 144 10.63 -23.55 0.53
CA ARG A 144 11.95 -23.67 1.15
C ARG A 144 13.07 -23.57 0.11
N GLY A 145 14.04 -22.70 0.36
CA GLY A 145 15.16 -22.43 -0.54
C GLY A 145 14.85 -21.38 -1.60
N ASN A 146 13.61 -20.90 -1.67
CA ASN A 146 13.18 -19.85 -2.60
C ASN A 146 12.90 -18.52 -1.91
N GLU A 147 13.07 -18.40 -0.59
CA GLU A 147 12.85 -17.16 0.15
C GLU A 147 13.82 -16.05 -0.30
N VAL A 148 13.29 -14.84 -0.52
CA VAL A 148 14.08 -13.66 -0.91
C VAL A 148 13.94 -12.55 0.13
N THR A 149 15.06 -12.09 0.68
CA THR A 149 15.07 -11.16 1.82
C THR A 149 14.73 -9.72 1.40
N SER A 150 13.75 -9.12 2.08
CA SER A 150 13.35 -7.73 1.84
C SER A 150 14.45 -6.72 2.22
N VAL A 151 14.38 -5.51 1.66
CA VAL A 151 15.22 -4.38 2.06
C VAL A 151 14.93 -4.00 3.51
N MET A 152 13.69 -4.14 3.99
CA MET A 152 13.33 -3.89 5.38
C MET A 152 14.04 -4.87 6.33
N ASN A 153 14.05 -6.16 6.03
CA ASN A 153 14.77 -7.16 6.81
C ASN A 153 16.29 -6.89 6.80
N ARG A 154 16.85 -6.53 5.64
CA ARG A 154 18.26 -6.09 5.53
C ARG A 154 18.55 -4.84 6.38
N ALA A 155 17.65 -3.87 6.39
CA ALA A 155 17.79 -2.66 7.21
C ALA A 155 17.78 -3.00 8.71
N LYS A 156 16.88 -3.88 9.16
CA LYS A 156 16.84 -4.35 10.55
C LYS A 156 18.14 -5.08 10.95
N LYS A 157 18.64 -5.96 10.09
CA LYS A 157 19.94 -6.63 10.27
C LYS A 157 21.12 -5.65 10.34
N ALA A 158 21.01 -4.50 9.67
CA ALA A 158 21.97 -3.41 9.74
C ALA A 158 21.77 -2.48 10.95
N GLY A 159 20.95 -2.87 11.94
CA GLY A 159 20.72 -2.13 13.18
C GLY A 159 19.78 -0.92 13.03
N LYS A 160 19.02 -0.81 11.93
CA LYS A 160 18.01 0.24 11.76
C LYS A 160 16.68 -0.18 12.35
N SER A 161 15.95 0.76 12.92
CA SER A 161 14.52 0.57 13.18
C SER A 161 13.75 0.51 11.86
N VAL A 162 12.69 -0.28 11.84
CA VAL A 162 11.85 -0.52 10.67
C VAL A 162 10.38 -0.44 11.02
N GLY A 163 9.55 -0.07 10.05
CA GLY A 163 8.11 0.03 10.28
C GLY A 163 7.29 -0.21 9.03
N VAL A 164 6.07 -0.71 9.25
CA VAL A 164 5.06 -0.96 8.22
C VAL A 164 3.80 -0.18 8.59
N VAL A 165 3.33 0.67 7.68
CA VAL A 165 2.11 1.46 7.83
C VAL A 165 1.24 1.25 6.60
N THR A 166 -0.02 0.89 6.80
CA THR A 166 -0.97 0.64 5.72
C THR A 166 -2.41 0.94 6.15
N THR A 167 -3.27 1.24 5.19
CA THR A 167 -4.73 1.31 5.39
C THR A 167 -5.42 -0.04 5.23
N THR A 168 -4.72 -1.06 4.70
CA THR A 168 -5.21 -2.44 4.59
C THR A 168 -5.04 -3.19 5.92
N THR A 169 -5.31 -4.49 5.91
CA THR A 169 -4.76 -5.38 6.95
C THR A 169 -3.23 -5.41 6.84
N VAL A 170 -2.53 -5.46 7.97
CA VAL A 170 -1.05 -5.51 7.98
C VAL A 170 -0.51 -6.83 7.39
N GLN A 171 -1.37 -7.85 7.30
CA GLN A 171 -1.14 -9.14 6.65
C GLN A 171 -1.48 -9.15 5.15
N HIS A 172 -1.97 -8.03 4.59
CA HIS A 172 -2.23 -7.94 3.15
C HIS A 172 -0.94 -8.09 2.34
N ALA A 173 -1.05 -8.40 1.04
CA ALA A 173 0.09 -8.71 0.19
C ALA A 173 1.19 -7.63 0.23
N SER A 174 0.83 -6.36 -0.01
CA SER A 174 1.76 -5.24 -0.07
C SER A 174 2.63 -5.08 1.19
N PRO A 175 2.07 -4.96 2.41
CA PRO A 175 2.87 -4.93 3.64
C PRO A 175 3.58 -6.26 3.93
N ALA A 176 2.97 -7.41 3.64
CA ALA A 176 3.55 -8.73 3.91
C ALA A 176 4.86 -8.97 3.14
N GLY A 177 5.06 -8.37 1.96
CA GLY A 177 6.35 -8.46 1.24
C GLY A 177 7.54 -7.91 2.01
N ALA A 178 7.31 -7.12 3.06
CA ALA A 178 8.37 -6.59 3.90
C ALA A 178 8.93 -7.65 4.87
N TYR A 179 8.15 -8.68 5.23
CA TYR A 179 8.52 -9.60 6.32
C TYR A 179 8.17 -11.08 6.07
N ALA A 180 7.26 -11.40 5.15
CA ALA A 180 6.72 -12.75 4.95
C ALA A 180 7.30 -13.44 3.70
N HIS A 181 7.32 -14.76 3.76
CA HIS A 181 7.65 -15.69 2.68
C HIS A 181 6.50 -16.71 2.58
N VAL A 182 5.61 -16.54 1.59
CA VAL A 182 4.44 -17.42 1.39
C VAL A 182 4.17 -17.69 -0.08
N VAL A 183 3.76 -18.92 -0.36
CA VAL A 183 3.29 -19.34 -1.70
C VAL A 183 1.81 -19.05 -1.93
N ASN A 184 1.11 -18.49 -0.96
CA ASN A 184 -0.28 -18.06 -1.14
C ASN A 184 -0.55 -16.84 -0.26
N ARG A 185 -0.79 -15.70 -0.90
CA ARG A 185 -1.13 -14.43 -0.25
C ARG A 185 -2.39 -14.46 0.61
N ASP A 186 -3.26 -15.46 0.42
CA ASP A 186 -4.52 -15.59 1.15
C ASP A 186 -4.38 -16.30 2.51
N TRP A 187 -3.17 -16.77 2.86
CA TRP A 187 -2.86 -17.39 4.15
C TRP A 187 -2.66 -16.36 5.28
N TYR A 188 -3.66 -15.51 5.49
CA TYR A 188 -3.63 -14.44 6.50
C TYR A 188 -3.45 -14.97 7.93
N SER A 189 -4.19 -16.02 8.30
CA SER A 189 -4.01 -16.80 9.52
C SER A 189 -4.03 -18.30 9.21
N ASP A 190 -3.75 -19.12 10.22
CA ASP A 190 -3.79 -20.58 10.17
C ASP A 190 -5.16 -21.14 9.69
N ALA A 191 -6.23 -20.36 9.84
CA ALA A 191 -7.59 -20.72 9.44
C ALA A 191 -7.78 -20.79 7.93
N GLN A 192 -7.02 -20.01 7.15
CA GLN A 192 -7.06 -20.02 5.68
C GLN A 192 -6.09 -21.04 5.07
N MET A 193 -5.28 -21.71 5.88
CA MET A 193 -4.26 -22.64 5.39
C MET A 193 -4.80 -24.07 5.27
N PRO A 194 -4.52 -24.77 4.15
CA PRO A 194 -4.75 -26.21 4.06
C PRO A 194 -3.97 -26.98 5.14
N ASP A 195 -4.53 -28.06 5.66
CA ASP A 195 -3.86 -28.90 6.66
C ASP A 195 -2.52 -29.45 6.17
N GLN A 196 -2.44 -29.77 4.87
CA GLN A 196 -1.20 -30.22 4.24
C GLN A 196 -0.10 -29.14 4.30
N ALA A 197 -0.43 -27.88 4.03
CA ALA A 197 0.55 -26.79 4.08
C ALA A 197 1.06 -26.55 5.52
N LYS A 198 0.18 -26.67 6.52
CA LYS A 198 0.57 -26.58 7.93
C LYS A 198 1.49 -27.74 8.35
N LYS A 199 1.20 -28.97 7.90
CA LYS A 199 2.05 -30.15 8.13
C LYS A 199 3.41 -30.04 7.46
N GLU A 200 3.47 -29.42 6.28
CA GLU A 200 4.71 -29.14 5.54
C GLU A 200 5.53 -27.99 6.16
N GLY A 201 5.00 -27.32 7.19
CA GLY A 201 5.71 -26.29 7.94
C GLY A 201 5.56 -24.86 7.40
N CYS A 202 4.70 -24.63 6.41
CA CYS A 202 4.35 -23.26 6.06
C CYS A 202 3.60 -22.59 7.21
N GLN A 203 3.94 -21.33 7.43
CA GLN A 203 3.33 -20.49 8.46
C GLN A 203 2.42 -19.45 7.82
N ASP A 204 1.36 -19.08 8.53
CA ASP A 204 0.48 -17.99 8.13
C ASP A 204 1.18 -16.63 8.24
N ILE A 205 0.70 -15.66 7.45
CA ILE A 205 1.31 -14.32 7.36
C ILE A 205 1.30 -13.61 8.73
N ALA A 206 0.24 -13.76 9.53
CA ALA A 206 0.19 -13.18 10.87
C ALA A 206 1.26 -13.75 11.80
N THR A 207 1.48 -15.07 11.79
CA THR A 207 2.60 -15.69 12.54
C THR A 207 3.95 -15.16 12.04
N GLN A 208 4.15 -15.11 10.73
CA GLN A 208 5.41 -14.63 10.14
C GLN A 208 5.72 -13.17 10.50
N MET A 209 4.69 -12.31 10.62
CA MET A 209 4.85 -10.93 11.06
C MET A 209 5.47 -10.81 12.46
N VAL A 210 5.16 -11.74 13.36
CA VAL A 210 5.67 -11.75 14.74
C VAL A 210 7.06 -12.39 14.83
N TYR A 211 7.34 -13.39 14.00
CA TYR A 211 8.49 -14.29 14.18
C TYR A 211 9.62 -14.16 13.16
N ASN A 212 9.36 -13.73 11.92
CA ASN A 212 10.40 -13.70 10.87
C ASN A 212 11.46 -12.62 11.11
N MET A 213 11.06 -11.50 11.73
CA MET A 213 11.94 -10.41 12.09
C MET A 213 11.32 -9.54 13.18
N ASP A 214 12.16 -8.75 13.84
CA ASP A 214 11.71 -7.66 14.71
C ASP A 214 11.28 -6.45 13.85
N ILE A 215 10.12 -5.89 14.15
CA ILE A 215 9.51 -4.74 13.47
C ILE A 215 9.10 -3.74 14.55
N ASP A 216 9.74 -2.57 14.55
CA ASP A 216 9.58 -1.56 15.60
C ASP A 216 8.19 -0.90 15.57
N VAL A 217 7.59 -0.75 14.39
CA VAL A 217 6.26 -0.12 14.20
C VAL A 217 5.41 -0.92 13.22
N ILE A 218 4.21 -1.34 13.64
CA ILE A 218 3.21 -2.00 12.79
C ILE A 218 1.87 -1.27 12.96
N LEU A 219 1.40 -0.59 11.90
CA LEU A 219 0.14 0.15 11.91
C LEU A 219 -0.74 -0.20 10.71
N GLY A 220 -1.98 -0.58 10.98
CA GLY A 220 -3.00 -0.91 9.99
C GLY A 220 -4.14 -1.72 10.59
N GLY A 221 -4.93 -2.37 9.72
CA GLY A 221 -6.01 -3.27 10.14
C GLY A 221 -5.55 -4.72 10.38
N GLY A 222 -6.50 -5.66 10.46
CA GLY A 222 -6.22 -7.10 10.48
C GLY A 222 -6.19 -7.75 11.86
N ARG A 223 -6.82 -7.13 12.87
CA ARG A 223 -6.91 -7.66 14.26
C ARG A 223 -7.37 -9.11 14.31
N ARG A 224 -8.41 -9.48 13.56
CA ARG A 224 -9.01 -10.82 13.59
C ARG A 224 -8.03 -11.97 13.36
N TYR A 225 -6.95 -11.76 12.59
CA TYR A 225 -5.96 -12.81 12.29
C TYR A 225 -4.97 -13.06 13.43
N MET A 226 -4.98 -12.20 14.46
CA MET A 226 -4.05 -12.22 15.57
C MET A 226 -4.60 -12.92 16.82
N PHE A 227 -5.92 -13.14 16.88
CA PHE A 227 -6.61 -13.63 18.07
C PHE A 227 -7.27 -15.00 17.86
N PRO A 228 -7.39 -15.81 18.94
CA PRO A 228 -8.10 -17.09 18.91
C PRO A 228 -9.52 -16.98 18.35
N GLU A 229 -10.00 -18.09 17.79
CA GLU A 229 -11.38 -18.17 17.30
C GLU A 229 -12.38 -17.72 18.38
N ARG A 230 -13.35 -16.90 17.98
CA ARG A 230 -14.42 -16.34 18.85
C ARG A 230 -13.98 -15.27 19.86
N THR A 231 -12.71 -14.86 19.92
CA THR A 231 -12.32 -13.68 20.69
C THR A 231 -13.05 -12.44 20.12
N PRO A 232 -13.89 -11.73 20.90
CA PRO A 232 -14.60 -10.55 20.41
C PRO A 232 -13.66 -9.44 19.95
N ASP A 233 -13.96 -8.79 18.83
CA ASP A 233 -13.20 -7.59 18.43
C ASP A 233 -13.52 -6.45 19.41
N PRO A 234 -12.51 -5.71 19.91
CA PRO A 234 -12.73 -4.67 20.92
C PRO A 234 -13.56 -3.47 20.42
N GLU A 235 -13.61 -3.24 19.11
CA GLU A 235 -14.37 -2.14 18.50
C GLU A 235 -15.77 -2.60 18.08
N TYR A 236 -15.94 -3.89 17.78
CA TYR A 236 -17.18 -4.48 17.30
C TYR A 236 -17.58 -5.76 18.08
N PRO A 237 -17.77 -5.68 19.42
CA PRO A 237 -17.94 -6.87 20.27
C PRO A 237 -19.20 -7.68 19.93
N GLU A 238 -20.27 -7.03 19.45
CA GLU A 238 -21.53 -7.66 19.07
C GLU A 238 -21.52 -8.26 17.65
N ASN A 239 -20.47 -8.00 16.86
CA ASN A 239 -20.37 -8.49 15.50
C ASN A 239 -19.44 -9.70 15.41
N GLY A 240 -20.01 -10.89 15.57
CA GLY A 240 -19.27 -12.16 15.50
C GLY A 240 -18.44 -12.39 14.22
N ARG A 241 -18.72 -11.66 13.12
CA ARG A 241 -17.90 -11.72 11.89
C ARG A 241 -16.53 -11.04 12.04
N GLN A 242 -16.37 -10.15 13.02
CA GLN A 242 -15.13 -9.44 13.32
C GLN A 242 -14.25 -10.17 14.34
N ASN A 243 -14.80 -11.18 15.01
CA ASN A 243 -14.08 -11.96 16.02
C ASN A 243 -12.80 -12.59 15.45
N GLY A 244 -11.87 -12.88 16.36
CA GLY A 244 -10.68 -13.66 16.09
C GLY A 244 -11.00 -14.95 15.34
N VAL A 245 -10.09 -15.36 14.45
CA VAL A 245 -10.29 -16.52 13.56
C VAL A 245 -9.27 -17.63 13.77
N ARG A 246 -8.27 -17.44 14.63
CA ARG A 246 -7.17 -18.41 14.75
C ARG A 246 -7.63 -19.74 15.36
N LYS A 247 -7.39 -20.85 14.65
CA LYS A 247 -7.79 -22.19 15.11
C LYS A 247 -6.75 -22.81 16.03
N ASP A 248 -5.51 -22.33 15.98
CA ASP A 248 -4.40 -22.72 16.85
C ASP A 248 -4.47 -22.12 18.27
N LYS A 249 -5.50 -21.34 18.58
CA LYS A 249 -5.76 -20.72 19.90
C LYS A 249 -4.67 -19.74 20.37
N ARG A 250 -3.83 -19.24 19.47
CA ARG A 250 -2.75 -18.30 19.81
C ARG A 250 -3.24 -16.86 19.86
N ASN A 251 -2.66 -16.08 20.79
CA ASN A 251 -2.80 -14.63 20.82
C ASN A 251 -1.48 -14.00 20.38
N LEU A 252 -1.37 -13.73 19.08
CA LEU A 252 -0.14 -13.24 18.47
C LEU A 252 0.23 -11.81 18.92
N VAL A 253 -0.74 -11.01 19.36
CA VAL A 253 -0.45 -9.69 19.92
C VAL A 253 0.30 -9.84 21.24
N GLN A 254 -0.18 -10.72 22.12
CA GLN A 254 0.47 -11.01 23.39
C GLN A 254 1.86 -11.63 23.19
N GLU A 255 1.99 -12.57 22.24
CA GLU A 255 3.29 -13.15 21.88
C GLU A 255 4.27 -12.09 21.38
N TRP A 256 3.82 -11.16 20.53
CA TRP A 256 4.66 -10.06 20.06
C TRP A 256 5.08 -9.12 21.20
N GLN A 257 4.15 -8.72 22.08
CA GLN A 257 4.46 -7.87 23.24
C GLN A 257 5.48 -8.52 24.18
N ALA A 258 5.35 -9.82 24.44
CA ALA A 258 6.26 -10.56 25.32
C ALA A 258 7.71 -10.63 24.78
N LYS A 259 7.92 -10.44 23.48
CA LYS A 259 9.27 -10.38 22.87
C LYS A 259 9.96 -9.02 23.05
N HIS A 260 9.22 -7.98 23.44
CA HIS A 260 9.69 -6.59 23.53
C HIS A 260 9.61 -6.03 24.95
N GLN A 261 9.25 -6.87 25.94
CA GLN A 261 9.41 -6.59 27.37
C GLN A 261 10.79 -7.07 27.83
#